data_AF-A0A2P2I9A5-F1
#
_entry.id   AF-A0A2P2I9A5-F1
#
_cell.length_a   1.000
_cell.length_b   1.000
_cell.length_c   1.000
_cell.angle_alpha   90.00
_cell.angle_beta   90.00
_cell.angle_gamma   90.00
#
_symmetry.space_group_name_H-M   'P 1'
#
loop_
_entity.id
_entity.type
_entity.pdbx_description
1 polymer ?
#
loop_
_entity_poly.entity_id
_entity_poly.type
_entity_poly.pdbx_seq_one_letter_code
_entity_poly.pdbx_strand_id
1 'polypeptide(L)'
;KLSPNVTNIVEIAKIVEEEGADGIALINTLLGMAIDIKKMKPILGNIMGGLSGPAIKPVALRMIYQVTQVVSIPVLGMGGISSTKDAIEFFMAGASTISLWTGIFTNPILPIEIKKGLEKYCVENNIDNISEI
;
A
#
# COMPACT_ATOMS: atom_id res chain seq x y z
N LYS A 1 2.80 0.22 11.81
CA LYS A 1 2.18 -0.30 10.56
C LYS A 1 0.76 -0.75 10.87
N LEU A 2 -0.24 -0.21 10.18
CA LEU A 2 -1.65 -0.47 10.49
C LEU A 2 -2.21 -1.63 9.66
N SER A 3 -3.13 -2.38 10.29
CA SER A 3 -3.88 -3.47 9.67
C SER A 3 -5.07 -2.91 8.89
N PRO A 4 -5.37 -3.43 7.68
CA PRO A 4 -6.58 -3.06 6.96
C PRO A 4 -7.84 -3.80 7.47
N ASN A 5 -7.70 -4.75 8.39
CA ASN A 5 -8.81 -5.59 8.86
C ASN A 5 -9.54 -4.92 10.03
N VAL A 6 -10.05 -3.71 9.80
CA VAL A 6 -10.69 -2.85 10.81
C VAL A 6 -11.89 -2.13 10.21
N THR A 7 -12.87 -1.78 11.03
CA THR A 7 -14.06 -1.04 10.58
C THR A 7 -13.71 0.42 10.24
N ASN A 8 -12.90 1.07 11.07
CA ASN A 8 -12.56 2.48 10.93
C ASN A 8 -11.03 2.68 11.06
N ILE A 9 -10.36 2.82 9.92
CA ILE A 9 -8.90 3.03 9.90
C ILE A 9 -8.50 4.45 10.32
N VAL A 10 -9.39 5.43 10.10
CA VAL A 10 -9.15 6.86 10.36
C VAL A 10 -9.02 7.10 11.86
N GLU A 11 -9.92 6.54 12.65
CA GLU A 11 -9.90 6.63 14.12
C GLU A 11 -8.62 6.02 14.70
N ILE A 12 -8.23 4.83 14.22
CA ILE A 12 -7.00 4.18 14.67
C ILE A 12 -5.77 5.01 14.29
N ALA A 13 -5.73 5.59 13.09
CA ALA A 13 -4.61 6.41 12.65
C ALA A 13 -4.43 7.67 13.51
N LYS A 14 -5.52 8.36 13.86
CA LYS A 14 -5.49 9.53 14.76
C LYS A 14 -4.94 9.16 16.13
N ILE A 15 -5.45 8.09 16.75
CA ILE A 15 -4.97 7.65 18.06
C ILE A 15 -3.48 7.33 18.01
N VAL A 16 -3.01 6.66 16.94
CA VAL A 16 -1.59 6.31 16.80
C VAL A 16 -0.70 7.56 16.68
N GLU A 17 -1.16 8.60 15.99
CA GLU A 17 -0.46 9.89 15.94
C GLU A 17 -0.48 10.61 17.30
N GLU A 18 -1.64 10.64 17.98
CA GLU A 18 -1.81 11.25 19.31
C GLU A 18 -0.90 10.60 20.36
N GLU A 19 -0.66 9.29 20.25
CA GLU A 19 0.26 8.54 21.11
C GLU A 19 1.74 8.68 20.70
N GLY A 20 2.05 9.59 19.77
CA GLY A 20 3.41 10.02 19.47
C GLY A 20 4.14 9.21 18.39
N ALA A 21 3.42 8.56 17.46
CA ALA A 21 4.06 7.92 16.32
C ALA A 21 4.68 8.96 15.36
N ASP A 22 5.92 8.74 14.90
CA ASP A 22 6.58 9.62 13.92
C ASP A 22 6.10 9.44 12.48
N GLY A 23 5.37 8.35 12.21
CA GLY A 23 4.87 8.03 10.87
C GLY A 23 4.04 6.76 10.84
N ILE A 24 3.24 6.62 9.80
CA ILE A 24 2.29 5.51 9.65
C ILE A 24 2.61 4.72 8.37
N ALA A 25 2.66 3.39 8.48
CA ALA A 25 2.75 2.51 7.32
C ALA A 25 1.42 1.80 7.05
N LEU A 26 0.91 1.88 5.82
CA LEU A 26 -0.41 1.40 5.40
C LEU A 26 -0.35 0.78 4.00
N ILE A 27 -0.86 -0.41 3.71
CA ILE A 27 -1.56 -1.36 4.57
C ILE A 27 -0.77 -2.67 4.79
N ASN A 28 -1.12 -3.39 5.85
CA ASN A 28 -0.79 -4.82 5.92
C ASN A 28 -1.71 -5.66 5.00
N THR A 29 -1.60 -6.98 5.03
CA THR A 29 -2.44 -7.87 4.24
C THR A 29 -3.90 -7.90 4.73
N LEU A 30 -4.81 -8.14 3.79
CA LEU A 30 -6.18 -8.53 4.11
C LEU A 30 -6.23 -10.00 4.50
N LEU A 31 -7.25 -10.44 5.21
CA LEU A 31 -7.48 -11.87 5.43
C LEU A 31 -8.15 -12.51 4.22
N GLY A 32 -7.66 -13.67 3.82
CA GLY A 32 -8.23 -14.49 2.77
C GLY A 32 -8.02 -15.98 3.04
N MET A 33 -8.65 -16.81 2.22
CA MET A 33 -8.46 -18.26 2.24
C MET A 33 -8.63 -18.83 0.83
N ALA A 34 -8.16 -20.05 0.64
CA ALA A 34 -8.42 -20.82 -0.58
C ALA A 34 -8.82 -22.25 -0.18
N ILE A 35 -9.72 -22.87 -0.93
CA ILE A 35 -10.28 -24.20 -0.65
C ILE A 35 -9.91 -25.14 -1.79
N ASP A 36 -9.33 -26.29 -1.43
CA ASP A 36 -9.10 -27.39 -2.36
C ASP A 36 -10.40 -28.18 -2.53
N ILE A 37 -11.04 -28.09 -3.69
CA ILE A 37 -12.32 -28.75 -3.98
C ILE A 37 -12.22 -30.27 -4.06
N LYS A 38 -11.03 -30.83 -4.31
CA LYS A 38 -10.82 -32.28 -4.35
C LYS A 38 -10.59 -32.84 -2.95
N LYS A 39 -9.85 -32.11 -2.11
CA LYS A 39 -9.60 -32.50 -0.71
C LYS A 39 -10.70 -32.03 0.25
N MET A 40 -11.59 -31.15 -0.20
CA MET A 40 -12.64 -30.50 0.60
C MET A 40 -12.09 -29.85 1.87
N LYS A 41 -10.91 -29.22 1.78
CA LYS A 41 -10.20 -28.62 2.92
C LYS A 41 -9.53 -27.30 2.51
N PRO A 42 -9.25 -26.40 3.48
CA PRO A 42 -8.40 -25.25 3.22
C PRO A 42 -7.05 -25.65 2.62
N ILE A 43 -6.56 -24.86 1.65
CA ILE A 43 -5.24 -25.07 1.03
C ILE A 43 -4.13 -24.74 2.03
N LEU A 44 -4.31 -23.67 2.81
CA LEU A 44 -3.32 -23.21 3.78
C LEU A 44 -3.45 -24.01 5.09
N GLY A 45 -2.33 -24.45 5.64
CA GLY A 45 -2.29 -25.16 6.92
C GLY A 45 -2.85 -24.33 8.09
N ASN A 46 -2.73 -22.99 8.01
CA ASN A 46 -3.29 -22.06 9.00
C ASN A 46 -4.74 -21.63 8.69
N ILE A 47 -5.42 -22.33 7.77
CA ILE A 47 -6.78 -22.08 7.26
C ILE A 47 -6.92 -20.76 6.48
N MET A 48 -6.60 -19.65 7.12
CA MET A 48 -6.55 -18.31 6.55
C MET A 48 -5.10 -17.86 6.36
N GLY A 49 -4.91 -16.90 5.47
CA GLY A 49 -3.63 -16.26 5.20
C GLY A 49 -3.80 -14.81 4.77
N GLY A 50 -2.66 -14.14 4.61
CA GLY A 50 -2.62 -12.76 4.11
C GLY A 50 -2.82 -12.70 2.60
N LEU A 51 -3.87 -12.01 2.17
CA LEU A 51 -4.06 -11.57 0.78
C LEU A 51 -3.25 -10.29 0.54
N SER A 52 -2.42 -10.32 -0.51
CA SER A 52 -1.56 -9.22 -0.94
C SER A 52 -1.53 -9.11 -2.47
N GLY A 53 -0.63 -8.29 -3.01
CA GLY A 53 -0.49 -8.11 -4.45
C GLY A 53 -1.52 -7.16 -5.05
N PRO A 54 -1.54 -7.02 -6.39
CA PRO A 54 -2.36 -6.02 -7.08
C PRO A 54 -3.85 -6.07 -6.72
N ALA A 55 -4.35 -7.24 -6.32
CA ALA A 55 -5.73 -7.44 -5.89
C ALA A 55 -6.16 -6.53 -4.72
N ILE A 56 -5.23 -6.16 -3.83
CA ILE A 56 -5.54 -5.31 -2.66
C ILE A 56 -5.31 -3.82 -2.91
N LYS A 57 -4.80 -3.44 -4.09
CA LYS A 57 -4.44 -2.05 -4.42
C LYS A 57 -5.59 -1.05 -4.21
N PRO A 58 -6.83 -1.31 -4.67
CA PRO A 58 -7.91 -0.35 -4.48
C PRO A 58 -8.25 -0.11 -3.00
N VAL A 59 -8.13 -1.13 -2.15
CA VAL A 59 -8.35 -1.01 -0.70
C VAL A 59 -7.24 -0.19 -0.06
N ALA A 60 -5.98 -0.43 -0.45
CA ALA A 60 -4.83 0.33 0.01
C ALA A 60 -4.95 1.82 -0.33
N LEU A 61 -5.25 2.15 -1.59
CA LEU A 61 -5.43 3.54 -2.05
C LEU A 61 -6.52 4.27 -1.26
N ARG A 62 -7.70 3.66 -1.12
CA ARG A 62 -8.80 4.24 -0.31
C ARG A 62 -8.35 4.52 1.12
N MET A 63 -7.69 3.56 1.78
CA MET A 63 -7.29 3.70 3.18
C MET A 63 -6.18 4.75 3.37
N ILE A 64 -5.20 4.77 2.48
CA ILE A 64 -4.13 5.79 2.49
C ILE A 64 -4.76 7.16 2.32
N TYR A 65 -5.60 7.35 1.30
CA TYR A 65 -6.32 8.60 1.08
C TYR A 65 -7.10 9.05 2.31
N GLN A 66 -7.88 8.14 2.92
CA GLN A 66 -8.66 8.48 4.12
C GLN A 66 -7.80 8.86 5.31
N VAL A 67 -6.65 8.19 5.51
CA VAL A 67 -5.75 8.48 6.64
C VAL A 67 -5.00 9.78 6.43
N THR A 68 -4.48 10.04 5.22
CA THR A 68 -3.69 11.25 4.91
C THR A 68 -4.52 12.54 5.03
N GLN A 69 -5.85 12.46 4.97
CA GLN A 69 -6.72 13.62 5.25
C GLN A 69 -6.81 14.00 6.73
N VAL A 70 -6.39 13.12 7.64
CA VAL A 70 -6.65 13.30 9.08
C VAL A 70 -5.42 13.24 9.97
N VAL A 71 -4.28 12.82 9.44
CA VAL A 71 -3.00 12.81 10.16
C VAL A 71 -2.04 13.81 9.54
N SER A 72 -1.13 14.34 10.35
CA SER A 72 -0.08 15.28 9.91
C SER A 72 1.28 14.59 9.72
N ILE A 73 1.50 13.44 10.35
CA ILE A 73 2.71 12.63 10.20
C ILE A 73 2.79 11.90 8.84
N PRO A 74 4.01 11.65 8.32
CA PRO A 74 4.19 11.04 7.00
C PRO A 74 3.64 9.61 6.91
N VAL A 75 3.09 9.28 5.74
CA VAL A 75 2.50 7.96 5.46
C VAL A 75 3.36 7.19 4.45
N LEU A 76 3.83 6.00 4.85
CA LEU A 76 4.44 5.00 3.97
C LEU A 76 3.34 4.11 3.36
N GLY A 77 3.02 4.38 2.08
CA GLY A 77 1.99 3.68 1.32
C GLY A 77 2.47 2.36 0.70
N MET A 78 1.68 1.30 0.84
CA MET A 78 1.95 -0.01 0.25
C MET A 78 0.68 -0.84 0.09
N GLY A 79 0.76 -1.82 -0.81
CA GLY A 79 -0.32 -2.77 -1.07
C GLY A 79 -0.60 -2.91 -2.55
N GLY A 80 0.07 -3.85 -3.21
CA GLY A 80 -0.24 -4.18 -4.60
C GLY A 80 0.35 -3.25 -5.66
N ILE A 81 1.35 -2.44 -5.33
CA ILE A 81 2.11 -1.66 -6.30
C ILE A 81 2.90 -2.62 -7.20
N SER A 82 2.66 -2.54 -8.50
CA SER A 82 3.26 -3.41 -9.52
C SER A 82 3.80 -2.67 -10.75
N SER A 83 3.69 -1.34 -10.77
CA SER A 83 4.11 -0.49 -11.88
C SER A 83 4.39 0.94 -11.41
N THR A 84 5.03 1.74 -12.26
CA THR A 84 5.21 3.19 -12.04
C THR A 84 3.87 3.91 -11.89
N LYS A 85 2.87 3.53 -12.70
CA LYS A 85 1.53 4.10 -12.60
C LYS A 85 0.93 3.88 -11.22
N ASP A 86 1.04 2.67 -10.69
CA ASP A 86 0.57 2.36 -9.34
C ASP A 86 1.31 3.21 -8.30
N ALA A 87 2.63 3.38 -8.43
CA ALA A 87 3.40 4.24 -7.52
C ALA A 87 2.88 5.69 -7.53
N ILE A 88 2.61 6.26 -8.70
CA ILE A 88 2.05 7.60 -8.85
C ILE A 88 0.67 7.70 -8.19
N GLU A 89 -0.20 6.70 -8.36
CA GLU A 89 -1.51 6.66 -7.68
C GLU A 89 -1.39 6.71 -6.15
N PHE A 90 -0.34 6.10 -5.58
CA PHE A 90 -0.10 6.15 -4.13
C PHE A 90 0.39 7.52 -3.66
N PHE A 91 1.27 8.19 -4.41
CA PHE A 91 1.67 9.57 -4.11
C PHE A 91 0.46 10.51 -4.17
N MET A 92 -0.35 10.43 -5.24
CA MET A 92 -1.60 11.19 -5.38
C MET A 92 -2.65 10.89 -4.29
N ALA A 93 -2.59 9.72 -3.65
CA ALA A 93 -3.42 9.39 -2.49
C ALA A 93 -2.90 10.03 -1.18
N GLY A 94 -1.76 10.73 -1.23
CA GLY A 94 -1.11 11.40 -0.10
C GLY A 94 -0.01 10.59 0.58
N ALA A 95 0.45 9.47 0.00
CA ALA A 95 1.59 8.75 0.57
C ALA A 95 2.88 9.59 0.40
N SER A 96 3.64 9.75 1.48
CA SER A 96 4.93 10.45 1.44
C SER A 96 6.04 9.58 0.85
N THR A 97 5.92 8.25 1.03
CA THR A 97 6.85 7.25 0.50
C THR A 97 6.08 5.97 0.16
N ILE A 98 6.69 5.08 -0.62
CA ILE A 98 6.07 3.81 -1.00
C ILE A 98 6.93 2.59 -0.67
N SER A 99 6.30 1.43 -0.47
CA SER A 99 6.97 0.15 -0.29
C SER A 99 6.46 -0.91 -1.26
N LEU A 100 7.37 -1.76 -1.72
CA LEU A 100 7.13 -2.82 -2.70
C LEU A 100 7.38 -4.18 -2.04
N TRP A 101 6.45 -5.12 -2.22
CA TRP A 101 6.61 -6.50 -1.76
C TRP A 101 6.20 -7.50 -2.83
N THR A 102 4.92 -7.85 -2.95
CA THR A 102 4.46 -8.93 -3.84
C THR A 102 4.90 -8.74 -5.31
N GLY A 103 4.96 -7.50 -5.80
CA GLY A 103 5.41 -7.20 -7.17
C GLY A 103 6.88 -7.58 -7.45
N ILE A 104 7.74 -7.59 -6.43
CA ILE A 104 9.17 -7.92 -6.61
C ILE A 104 9.39 -9.41 -6.84
N PHE A 105 8.47 -10.26 -6.37
CA PHE A 105 8.53 -11.72 -6.62
C PHE A 105 8.31 -12.05 -8.10
N THR A 106 7.51 -11.25 -8.81
CA THR A 106 7.28 -11.39 -10.24
C THR A 106 8.29 -10.60 -11.07
N ASN A 107 8.74 -9.45 -10.58
CA ASN A 107 9.70 -8.58 -11.27
C ASN A 107 10.73 -8.00 -10.27
N PRO A 108 11.91 -8.63 -10.13
CA PRO A 108 12.92 -8.18 -9.17
C PRO A 108 13.50 -6.78 -9.46
N ILE A 109 13.45 -6.31 -10.71
CA ILE A 109 13.96 -4.99 -11.11
C ILE A 109 12.89 -3.89 -11.01
N LEU A 110 11.67 -4.22 -10.57
CA LEU A 110 10.56 -3.29 -10.40
C LEU A 110 10.93 -2.00 -9.64
N PRO A 111 11.71 -2.01 -8.54
CA PRO A 111 12.09 -0.78 -7.86
C PRO A 111 12.89 0.19 -8.76
N ILE A 112 13.75 -0.35 -9.63
CA ILE A 112 14.56 0.45 -10.57
C ILE A 112 13.66 1.04 -11.66
N GLU A 113 12.72 0.26 -12.18
CA GLU A 113 11.76 0.70 -13.19
C GLU A 113 10.83 1.79 -12.64
N ILE A 114 10.33 1.61 -11.42
CA ILE A 114 9.51 2.62 -10.74
C ILE A 114 10.30 3.91 -10.55
N LYS A 115 11.54 3.85 -10.03
CA LYS A 115 12.39 5.04 -9.86
C LYS A 115 12.54 5.82 -11.18
N LYS A 116 12.96 5.14 -12.25
CA LYS A 116 13.12 5.76 -13.58
C LYS A 116 11.81 6.32 -14.13
N GLY A 117 10.72 5.60 -13.91
CA GLY A 117 9.40 6.03 -14.36
C GLY A 117 8.89 7.26 -13.60
N LEU A 118 9.16 7.37 -12.30
CA LEU A 118 8.84 8.56 -11.50
C LEU A 118 9.66 9.77 -11.96
N GLU A 119 10.97 9.60 -12.17
CA GLU A 119 11.84 10.65 -12.74
C GLU A 119 11.31 11.15 -14.08
N LYS A 120 10.92 10.22 -14.97
CA LYS A 120 10.32 10.54 -16.27
C LYS A 120 8.99 11.29 -16.11
N TYR A 121 8.10 10.81 -15.23
CA TYR A 121 6.81 11.44 -14.98
C TYR A 121 6.96 12.88 -14.48
N CYS A 122 7.88 13.12 -13.55
CA CYS A 122 8.18 14.47 -13.06
C CYS A 122 8.62 15.41 -14.19
N VAL A 123 9.55 14.98 -15.04
CA VAL A 123 10.02 15.77 -16.19
C VAL A 123 8.88 16.05 -17.18
N GLU A 124 8.07 15.04 -17.53
CA GLU A 124 6.98 15.20 -18.50
C GLU A 124 5.87 16.14 -18.03
N ASN A 125 5.70 16.29 -16.71
CA ASN A 125 4.63 17.11 -16.12
C ASN A 125 5.13 18.40 -15.47
N ASN A 126 6.43 18.74 -15.60
CA ASN A 126 7.06 19.90 -14.96
C ASN A 126 6.86 19.93 -13.43
N ILE A 127 7.04 18.77 -12.80
CA ILE A 127 6.99 18.60 -11.34
C ILE A 127 8.44 18.52 -10.85
N ASP A 128 8.84 19.40 -9.92
CA ASP A 128 10.22 19.44 -9.41
C ASP A 128 10.46 18.31 -8.40
N ASN A 129 9.45 17.99 -7.57
CA ASN A 129 9.52 16.91 -6.60
C ASN A 129 8.23 16.08 -6.58
N ILE A 130 8.38 14.74 -6.55
CA ILE A 130 7.24 13.81 -6.47
C ILE A 130 6.36 14.03 -5.23
N SER A 131 6.85 14.68 -4.19
CA SER A 131 6.06 15.04 -3.01
C SER A 131 5.02 16.15 -3.26
N GLU A 132 5.03 16.78 -4.43
CA GLU A 132 4.10 17.87 -4.80
C GLU A 132 2.76 17.38 -5.33
N ILE A 133 2.63 16.08 -5.64
CA ILE A 133 1.41 15.43 -6.16
C ILE A 133 0.72 14.59 -5.09
#